data_AF-A0A9X5I872-F1
#
_entry.id   AF-A0A9X5I872-F1
#
_cell.length_a   1.000
_cell.length_b   1.000
_cell.length_c   1.000
_cell.angle_alpha   90.00
_cell.angle_beta   90.00
_cell.angle_gamma   90.00
#
_symmetry.space_group_name_H-M   'P 1'
#
loop_
_entity.id
_entity.type
_entity.pdbx_description
1 polymer ?
#
loop_
_entity_poly.entity_id
_entity_poly.type
_entity_poly.pdbx_seq_one_letter_code
_entity_poly.pdbx_strand_id
1 'polypeptide(L)'
;MAAEIVIREVPDEGRFVAELGQETASAWYRNDGKTLSFFRVDISDNLIANGVGIQLMRVAMAQARQQGLLVEPACAFAVDYMRQNPDTQDMLTSEGWRLLATQPGDHPGTEALTEREILILQGVAAGLENKQIALRLGLSPETIKEHLSHAMSKLCANNRSHAVVIALERGYLR
;
A
#
# COMPACT_ATOMS: atom_id res chain seq x y z
N MET A 1 24.98 6.01 -5.97
CA MET A 1 23.99 6.87 -6.65
C MET A 1 22.64 6.19 -6.45
N ALA A 2 21.74 6.78 -5.67
CA ALA A 2 20.39 6.22 -5.51
C ALA A 2 19.62 6.45 -6.80
N ALA A 3 19.03 5.41 -7.37
CA ALA A 3 18.18 5.55 -8.54
C ALA A 3 16.93 6.34 -8.14
N GLU A 4 16.65 7.43 -8.86
CA GLU A 4 15.52 8.31 -8.60
C GLU A 4 14.24 7.68 -9.16
N ILE A 5 13.21 7.55 -8.32
CA ILE A 5 11.91 7.03 -8.73
C ILE A 5 11.17 8.14 -9.47
N VAL A 6 10.88 7.91 -10.75
CA VAL A 6 10.10 8.86 -11.57
C VAL A 6 8.64 8.41 -11.58
N ILE A 7 7.75 9.26 -11.09
CA ILE A 7 6.29 9.04 -11.13
C ILE A 7 5.71 9.91 -12.25
N ARG A 8 4.91 9.31 -13.12
CA ARG A 8 4.19 10.01 -14.19
C ARG A 8 2.77 9.50 -14.32
N GLU A 9 1.89 10.33 -14.85
CA GLU A 9 0.57 9.91 -15.29
C GLU A 9 0.63 9.38 -16.73
N VAL A 10 -0.18 8.37 -17.03
CA VAL A 10 -0.46 7.85 -18.37
C VAL A 10 -1.97 7.92 -18.59
N PRO A 11 -2.50 9.08 -19.03
CA PRO A 11 -3.95 9.32 -19.07
C PRO A 11 -4.71 8.36 -19.98
N ASP A 12 -4.13 7.99 -21.13
CA ASP A 12 -4.73 7.07 -22.10
C ASP A 12 -4.94 5.66 -21.52
N GLU A 13 -4.17 5.30 -20.49
CA GLU A 13 -4.28 4.04 -19.78
C GLU A 13 -5.02 4.17 -18.44
N GLY A 14 -5.35 5.40 -18.03
CA GLY A 14 -5.99 5.67 -16.73
C GLY A 14 -5.14 5.23 -15.55
N ARG A 15 -3.84 5.53 -15.54
CA ARG A 15 -2.97 5.17 -14.41
C ARG A 15 -1.86 6.16 -14.13
N PHE A 16 -1.43 6.19 -12.87
CA PHE A 16 -0.14 6.74 -12.46
C PHE A 16 0.87 5.60 -12.39
N VAL A 17 2.09 5.82 -12.88
CA VAL A 17 3.14 4.80 -12.93
C VAL A 17 4.41 5.34 -12.29
N ALA A 18 5.01 4.55 -11.42
CA ALA A 18 6.38 4.72 -10.92
C ALA A 18 7.27 3.64 -11.51
N GLU A 19 8.48 4.01 -11.95
CA GLU A 19 9.46 3.07 -12.50
C GLU A 19 10.79 3.17 -11.74
N LEU A 20 11.41 2.00 -11.49
CA LEU A 20 12.76 1.89 -10.94
C LEU A 20 13.48 0.72 -11.61
N GLY A 21 14.28 1.01 -12.64
CA GLY A 21 14.90 -0.04 -13.46
C GLY A 21 13.85 -0.81 -14.26
N GLN A 22 13.69 -2.12 -13.99
CA GLN A 22 12.69 -2.98 -14.63
C GLN A 22 11.40 -3.12 -13.79
N GLU A 23 11.39 -2.56 -12.59
CA GLU A 23 10.26 -2.69 -11.67
C GLU A 23 9.27 -1.55 -11.86
N THR A 24 7.98 -1.85 -11.67
CA THR A 24 6.91 -0.87 -11.85
C THR A 24 5.90 -0.90 -10.71
N ALA A 25 5.35 0.27 -10.39
CA ALA A 25 4.17 0.40 -9.55
C ALA A 25 3.13 1.23 -10.30
N SER A 26 1.86 0.85 -10.24
CA SER A 26 0.76 1.52 -10.94
C SER A 26 -0.42 1.76 -10.00
N ALA A 27 -0.98 2.97 -9.95
CA ALA A 27 -2.34 3.18 -9.44
C ALA A 27 -3.28 3.47 -10.60
N TRP A 28 -4.27 2.62 -10.76
CA TRP A 28 -5.27 2.70 -11.81
C TRP A 28 -6.47 3.50 -11.34
N TYR A 29 -6.97 4.35 -12.23
CA TYR A 29 -8.09 5.24 -11.98
C TYR A 29 -9.06 5.30 -13.16
N ARG A 30 -10.28 5.74 -12.88
CA ARG A 30 -11.22 6.26 -13.88
C ARG A 30 -11.46 7.74 -13.62
N ASN A 31 -11.51 8.54 -14.67
CA ASN A 31 -11.80 9.97 -14.59
C ASN A 31 -13.07 10.28 -15.40
N ASP A 32 -14.09 10.82 -14.75
CA ASP A 32 -15.34 11.25 -15.40
C ASP A 32 -15.41 12.78 -15.65
N GLY A 33 -14.31 13.49 -15.40
CA GLY A 33 -14.19 14.94 -15.50
C GLY A 33 -14.51 15.69 -14.20
N LYS A 34 -15.05 15.01 -13.20
CA LYS A 34 -15.34 15.57 -11.86
C LYS A 34 -14.71 14.73 -10.74
N THR A 35 -14.61 13.43 -10.96
CA THR A 35 -14.21 12.43 -9.98
C THR A 35 -13.08 11.58 -10.53
N LEU A 36 -12.05 11.38 -9.71
CA LEU A 36 -10.97 10.44 -9.93
C LEU A 36 -11.20 9.21 -9.03
N SER A 37 -11.64 8.10 -9.61
CA SER A 37 -11.95 6.85 -8.88
C SER A 37 -10.80 5.87 -8.98
N PHE A 38 -10.07 5.65 -7.88
CA PHE A 38 -8.93 4.72 -7.82
C PHE A 38 -9.40 3.31 -7.47
N PHE A 39 -9.32 2.37 -8.42
CA PHE A 39 -9.89 1.04 -8.27
C PHE A 39 -8.85 -0.08 -8.13
N ARG A 40 -7.56 0.21 -8.35
CA ARG A 40 -6.48 -0.78 -8.18
C ARG A 40 -5.12 -0.11 -7.98
N VAL A 41 -4.28 -0.69 -7.14
CA VAL A 41 -2.85 -0.36 -7.05
C VAL A 41 -2.05 -1.65 -7.20
N ASP A 42 -1.18 -1.71 -8.20
CA ASP A 42 -0.28 -2.84 -8.48
C ASP A 42 1.16 -2.40 -8.17
N ILE A 43 1.90 -3.17 -7.39
CA ILE A 43 3.28 -2.81 -7.00
C ILE A 43 4.13 -4.07 -7.06
N SER A 44 5.23 -4.04 -7.82
CA SER A 44 6.24 -5.12 -7.76
C SER A 44 6.81 -5.31 -6.35
N ASP A 45 7.13 -6.55 -5.98
CA ASP A 45 7.67 -6.91 -4.65
C ASP A 45 8.89 -6.07 -4.22
N ASN A 46 9.79 -5.78 -5.16
CA ASN A 46 10.98 -4.98 -4.88
C ASN A 46 10.67 -3.51 -4.58
N LEU A 47 9.50 -3.00 -4.96
CA LEU A 47 9.08 -1.61 -4.75
C LEU A 47 8.20 -1.41 -3.51
N ILE A 48 7.58 -2.48 -3.00
CA ILE A 48 6.75 -2.41 -1.78
C ILE A 48 7.59 -1.91 -0.60
N ALA A 49 8.81 -2.43 -0.43
CA ALA A 49 9.70 -2.08 0.68
C ALA A 49 10.26 -0.63 0.64
N ASN A 50 10.03 0.10 -0.46
CA ASN A 50 10.56 1.45 -0.66
C ASN A 50 9.48 2.54 -0.53
N GLY A 51 8.25 2.18 -0.12
CA GLY A 51 7.16 3.16 0.05
C GLY A 51 6.67 3.77 -1.27
N VAL A 52 6.96 3.14 -2.40
CA VAL A 52 6.62 3.66 -3.74
C VAL A 52 5.11 3.83 -3.91
N GLY A 53 4.30 2.93 -3.35
CA GLY A 53 2.84 3.05 -3.38
C GLY A 53 2.34 4.34 -2.71
N ILE A 54 2.92 4.71 -1.56
CA ILE A 54 2.56 5.96 -0.86
C ILE A 54 3.01 7.17 -1.69
N GLN A 55 4.22 7.14 -2.26
CA GLN A 55 4.70 8.23 -3.10
C GLN A 55 3.80 8.42 -4.33
N LEU A 56 3.37 7.32 -4.94
CA LEU A 56 2.51 7.30 -6.11
C LEU A 56 1.12 7.87 -5.78
N MET A 57 0.51 7.44 -4.68
CA MET A 57 -0.76 8.02 -4.21
C MET A 57 -0.62 9.50 -3.84
N ARG A 58 0.48 9.90 -3.21
CA ARG A 58 0.74 11.31 -2.88
C ARG A 58 0.78 12.19 -4.13
N VAL A 59 1.47 11.74 -5.18
CA VAL A 59 1.51 12.46 -6.46
C VAL A 59 0.12 12.50 -7.09
N ALA A 60 -0.58 11.37 -7.13
CA ALA A 60 -1.91 11.28 -7.72
C ALA A 60 -2.94 12.18 -7.00
N MET A 61 -2.90 12.24 -5.67
CA MET A 61 -3.77 13.10 -4.85
C MET A 61 -3.43 14.57 -5.01
N ALA A 62 -2.13 14.93 -5.05
CA ALA A 62 -1.71 16.30 -5.29
C ALA A 62 -2.19 16.80 -6.66
N GLN A 63 -2.15 15.94 -7.68
CA GLN A 63 -2.67 16.26 -9.00
C GLN A 63 -4.20 16.42 -9.00
N ALA A 64 -4.94 15.48 -8.39
CA ALA A 64 -6.40 15.58 -8.26
C ALA A 64 -6.82 16.91 -7.60
N ARG A 65 -6.11 17.30 -6.52
CA ARG A 65 -6.31 18.59 -5.84
C ARG A 65 -6.08 19.79 -6.75
N GLN A 66 -4.98 19.79 -7.51
CA GLN A 66 -4.66 20.87 -8.44
C GLN A 66 -5.73 21.03 -9.52
N GLN A 67 -6.34 19.92 -9.94
CA GLN A 67 -7.41 19.89 -10.93
C GLN A 67 -8.81 20.15 -10.33
N GLY A 68 -8.92 20.26 -9.00
CA GLY A 68 -10.20 20.42 -8.31
C GLY A 68 -11.12 19.20 -8.43
N LEU A 69 -10.55 18.02 -8.65
CA LEU A 69 -11.29 16.77 -8.75
C LEU A 69 -11.65 16.24 -7.36
N LEU A 70 -12.84 15.65 -7.25
CA LEU A 70 -13.16 14.78 -6.12
C LEU A 70 -12.49 13.43 -6.32
N VAL A 71 -12.31 12.70 -5.22
CA VAL A 71 -11.64 11.40 -5.20
C VAL A 71 -12.57 10.36 -4.63
N GLU A 72 -12.67 9.23 -5.34
CA GLU A 72 -13.32 8.03 -4.84
C GLU A 72 -12.27 6.92 -4.65
N PRO A 73 -11.92 6.56 -3.41
CA PRO A 73 -10.93 5.53 -3.12
C PRO A 73 -11.56 4.13 -3.23
N ALA A 74 -11.92 3.70 -4.43
CA ALA A 74 -12.58 2.41 -4.68
C ALA A 74 -11.69 1.16 -4.45
N CYS A 75 -10.47 1.31 -3.92
CA CYS A 75 -9.58 0.20 -3.56
C CYS A 75 -9.01 0.37 -2.15
N ALA A 76 -8.69 -0.74 -1.50
CA ALA A 76 -8.21 -0.78 -0.11
C ALA A 76 -6.99 0.13 0.13
N PHE A 77 -6.01 0.11 -0.78
CA PHE A 77 -4.81 0.95 -0.66
C PHE A 77 -5.17 2.44 -0.64
N ALA A 78 -6.07 2.89 -1.51
CA ALA A 78 -6.50 4.29 -1.55
C ALA A 78 -7.33 4.66 -0.31
N VAL A 79 -8.18 3.77 0.17
CA VAL A 79 -8.95 3.98 1.42
C VAL A 79 -8.00 4.18 2.59
N ASP A 80 -7.04 3.26 2.76
CA ASP A 80 -6.08 3.31 3.86
C ASP A 80 -5.14 4.51 3.73
N TYR A 81 -4.70 4.85 2.52
CA TYR A 81 -3.93 6.06 2.27
C TYR A 81 -4.69 7.30 2.75
N MET A 82 -5.94 7.49 2.31
CA MET A 82 -6.72 8.69 2.67
C MET A 82 -7.14 8.71 4.15
N ARG A 83 -7.32 7.54 4.78
CA ARG A 83 -7.52 7.41 6.23
C ARG A 83 -6.29 7.88 7.02
N GLN A 84 -5.09 7.52 6.55
CA GLN A 84 -3.82 7.90 7.17
C GLN A 84 -3.39 9.34 6.84
N ASN A 85 -3.99 9.97 5.83
CA ASN A 85 -3.69 11.34 5.39
C ASN A 85 -4.96 12.20 5.44
N PRO A 86 -5.36 12.69 6.64
CA PRO A 86 -6.63 13.41 6.82
C PRO A 86 -6.75 14.69 5.98
N ASP A 87 -5.62 15.29 5.62
CA ASP A 87 -5.57 16.45 4.72
C ASP A 87 -6.15 16.13 3.34
N THR A 88 -6.27 14.85 2.95
CA THR A 88 -6.84 14.43 1.66
C THR A 88 -8.35 14.19 1.69
N GLN A 89 -8.95 14.15 2.88
CA GLN A 89 -10.36 13.76 3.05
C GLN A 89 -11.33 14.86 2.59
N ASP A 90 -10.86 16.10 2.45
CA ASP A 90 -11.60 17.22 1.84
C ASP A 90 -11.96 16.96 0.36
N MET A 91 -11.21 16.10 -0.32
CA MET A 91 -11.45 15.74 -1.71
C MET A 91 -12.43 14.57 -1.88
N LEU A 92 -12.85 13.90 -0.79
CA LEU A 92 -13.66 12.69 -0.91
C LEU A 92 -15.05 12.95 -1.49
N THR A 93 -15.49 12.05 -2.37
CA THR A 93 -16.92 11.96 -2.72
C THR A 93 -17.74 11.49 -1.51
N SER A 94 -19.07 11.64 -1.58
CA SER A 94 -19.97 11.06 -0.57
C SER A 94 -19.78 9.55 -0.41
N GLU A 95 -19.53 8.85 -1.52
CA GLU A 95 -19.20 7.42 -1.50
C GLU A 95 -17.82 7.17 -0.90
N GLY A 96 -16.83 8.01 -1.20
CA GLY A 96 -15.52 7.93 -0.58
C GLY A 96 -15.56 8.04 0.94
N TRP A 97 -16.36 8.95 1.49
CA TRP A 97 -16.63 9.03 2.93
C TRP A 97 -17.22 7.73 3.50
N ARG A 98 -18.14 7.09 2.77
CA ARG A 98 -18.72 5.80 3.16
C ARG A 98 -17.67 4.70 3.18
N LEU A 99 -16.82 4.62 2.14
CA LEU A 99 -15.74 3.64 2.04
C LEU A 99 -14.73 3.81 3.20
N LEU A 100 -14.36 5.04 3.54
CA LEU A 100 -13.46 5.29 4.68
C LEU A 100 -14.07 4.88 6.03
N ALA A 101 -15.39 4.96 6.17
CA ALA A 101 -16.11 4.57 7.38
C ALA A 101 -16.26 3.05 7.55
N THR A 102 -16.03 2.25 6.50
CA THR A 102 -16.06 0.78 6.61
C THR A 102 -14.84 0.23 7.37
N GLN A 103 -15.04 -0.83 8.15
CA GLN A 103 -13.96 -1.43 8.93
C GLN A 103 -12.93 -2.09 8.01
N PRO A 104 -11.62 -2.06 8.37
CA PRO A 104 -10.61 -2.81 7.65
C PRO A 104 -10.91 -4.32 7.75
N GLY A 105 -11.34 -4.92 6.64
CA GLY A 105 -11.72 -6.33 6.53
C GLY A 105 -12.57 -6.65 5.31
N ASP A 106 -13.35 -5.67 4.81
CA ASP A 106 -14.35 -5.86 3.74
C ASP A 106 -13.84 -5.58 2.31
N HIS A 107 -12.58 -5.18 2.13
CA HIS A 107 -12.00 -4.84 0.83
C HIS A 107 -10.92 -5.83 0.39
N PRO A 108 -10.77 -6.13 -0.91
CA PRO A 108 -9.56 -6.81 -1.41
C PRO A 108 -8.34 -5.94 -1.08
N GLY A 109 -7.44 -6.44 -0.21
CA GLY A 109 -6.33 -5.68 0.37
C GLY A 109 -6.48 -5.38 1.87
N THR A 110 -7.64 -5.65 2.46
CA THR A 110 -7.84 -5.77 3.92
C THR A 110 -7.95 -7.23 4.35
N GLU A 111 -7.22 -8.12 3.67
CA GLU A 111 -7.12 -9.49 4.16
C GLU A 111 -6.46 -9.46 5.53
N ALA A 112 -7.08 -10.13 6.50
CA ALA A 112 -6.42 -10.40 7.76
C ALA A 112 -5.05 -11.04 7.47
N LEU A 113 -4.05 -10.66 8.26
CA LEU A 113 -2.76 -11.32 8.16
C LEU A 113 -2.96 -12.83 8.36
N THR A 114 -2.43 -13.60 7.43
CA THR A 114 -2.38 -15.05 7.57
C THR A 114 -1.52 -15.43 8.77
N GLU A 115 -1.73 -16.61 9.33
CA GLU A 115 -0.89 -17.12 10.44
C GLU A 115 0.59 -17.11 10.07
N ARG A 116 0.91 -17.39 8.80
CA ARG A 116 2.30 -17.37 8.31
C ARG A 116 2.89 -15.96 8.33
N GLU A 117 2.14 -14.96 7.87
CA GLU A 117 2.56 -13.55 7.91
C GLU A 117 2.74 -13.04 9.34
N ILE A 118 1.86 -13.45 10.26
CA ILE A 118 1.96 -13.13 11.70
C ILE A 118 3.23 -13.73 12.29
N LEU A 119 3.51 -15.02 12.06
CA LEU A 119 4.73 -15.68 12.55
C LEU A 119 6.00 -15.01 12.03
N ILE A 120 5.98 -14.56 10.78
CA ILE A 120 7.12 -13.84 10.18
C ILE A 120 7.28 -12.48 10.84
N LEU A 121 6.20 -11.72 11.04
CA LEU A 121 6.24 -10.43 11.73
C LEU A 121 6.66 -10.55 13.20
N GLN A 122 6.32 -11.65 13.90
CA GLN A 122 6.86 -11.95 15.23
C GLN A 122 8.38 -12.10 15.20
N GLY A 123 8.90 -12.81 14.20
CA GLY A 123 10.35 -12.91 13.99
C GLY A 123 10.99 -11.55 13.73
N VAL A 124 10.33 -10.69 12.95
CA VAL A 124 10.78 -9.31 12.71
C VAL A 124 10.77 -8.50 14.00
N ALA A 125 9.71 -8.57 14.80
CA ALA A 125 9.59 -7.89 16.09
C ALA A 125 10.68 -8.34 17.08
N ALA A 126 11.09 -9.60 17.00
CA ALA A 126 12.23 -10.15 17.75
C ALA A 126 13.62 -9.76 17.19
N GLY A 127 13.67 -8.90 16.18
CA GLY A 127 14.93 -8.42 15.58
C GLY A 127 15.64 -9.42 14.68
N LEU A 128 14.95 -10.47 14.22
CA LEU A 128 15.55 -11.51 13.38
C LEU A 128 15.66 -11.08 11.92
N GLU A 129 16.73 -11.52 11.26
CA GLU A 129 16.91 -11.39 9.82
C GLU A 129 16.10 -12.45 9.05
N ASN A 130 15.80 -12.18 7.77
CA ASN A 130 15.00 -13.09 6.95
C ASN A 130 15.60 -14.51 6.88
N LYS A 131 16.93 -14.65 6.88
CA LYS A 131 17.61 -15.95 6.91
C LYS A 131 17.37 -16.71 8.23
N GLN A 132 17.32 -16.00 9.35
CA GLN A 132 17.07 -16.59 10.66
C GLN A 132 15.60 -17.00 10.81
N ILE A 133 14.67 -16.17 10.32
CA ILE A 133 13.24 -16.49 10.28
C ILE A 133 12.98 -17.69 9.36
N ALA A 134 13.59 -17.70 8.17
CA ALA A 134 13.55 -18.80 7.21
C ALA A 134 13.97 -20.13 7.86
N LEU A 135 15.11 -20.14 8.56
CA LEU A 135 15.61 -21.31 9.26
C LEU A 135 14.63 -21.82 10.33
N ARG A 136 14.02 -20.91 11.10
CA ARG A 136 13.05 -21.27 12.15
C ARG A 136 11.74 -21.83 11.60
N LEU A 137 11.30 -21.35 10.43
CA LEU A 137 10.03 -21.72 9.83
C LEU A 137 10.15 -22.84 8.78
N GLY A 138 11.37 -23.31 8.49
CA GLY A 138 11.63 -24.32 7.45
C GLY A 138 11.35 -23.80 6.03
N LEU A 139 11.57 -22.50 5.79
CA LEU A 139 11.29 -21.82 4.51
C LEU A 139 12.57 -21.29 3.87
N SER A 140 12.47 -20.84 2.62
CA SER A 140 13.57 -20.11 1.97
C SER A 140 13.55 -18.62 2.37
N PRO A 141 14.71 -17.93 2.41
CA PRO A 141 14.76 -16.49 2.67
C PRO A 141 13.97 -15.65 1.65
N GLU A 142 13.80 -16.15 0.43
CA GLU A 142 13.00 -15.53 -0.64
C GLU A 142 11.50 -15.62 -0.33
N THR A 143 11.03 -16.79 0.08
CA THR A 143 9.65 -16.99 0.58
C THR A 143 9.34 -16.09 1.78
N ILE A 144 10.31 -15.86 2.67
CA ILE A 144 10.14 -14.89 3.76
C ILE A 144 9.97 -13.46 3.24
N LYS A 145 10.75 -13.05 2.23
CA LYS A 145 10.61 -11.71 1.61
C LYS A 145 9.23 -11.54 1.00
N GLU A 146 8.75 -12.54 0.26
CA GLU A 146 7.44 -12.53 -0.37
C GLU A 146 6.31 -12.39 0.66
N HIS A 147 6.29 -13.24 1.69
CA HIS A 147 5.29 -13.12 2.76
C HIS A 147 5.40 -11.79 3.52
N LEU A 148 6.61 -11.27 3.74
CA LEU A 148 6.78 -9.97 4.38
C LEU A 148 6.27 -8.84 3.48
N SER A 149 6.49 -8.93 2.16
CA SER A 149 5.95 -8.01 1.14
C SER A 149 4.43 -7.97 1.18
N HIS A 150 3.80 -9.15 1.18
CA HIS A 150 2.34 -9.29 1.30
C HIS A 150 1.82 -8.75 2.64
N ALA A 151 2.47 -9.08 3.75
CA ALA A 151 2.11 -8.57 5.06
C ALA A 151 2.23 -7.03 5.13
N MET A 152 3.31 -6.46 4.60
CA MET A 152 3.51 -5.02 4.53
C MET A 152 2.45 -4.34 3.66
N SER A 153 2.10 -4.95 2.52
CA SER A 153 1.03 -4.47 1.64
C SER A 153 -0.33 -4.45 2.37
N LYS A 154 -0.71 -5.57 3.01
CA LYS A 154 -1.94 -5.70 3.82
C LYS A 154 -2.00 -4.73 5.00
N LEU A 155 -0.84 -4.41 5.58
CA LEU A 155 -0.72 -3.45 6.66
C LEU A 155 -0.58 -2.01 6.18
N CYS A 156 -0.45 -1.77 4.87
CA CYS A 156 -0.05 -0.48 4.30
C CYS A 156 1.23 0.09 4.95
N ALA A 157 2.19 -0.79 5.26
CA ALA A 157 3.41 -0.46 5.95
C ALA A 157 4.55 -0.05 4.99
N ASN A 158 5.14 1.11 5.24
CA ASN A 158 6.29 1.64 4.50
C ASN A 158 7.59 0.82 4.60
N ASN A 159 7.76 0.09 5.69
CA ASN A 159 8.91 -0.76 5.92
C ASN A 159 8.57 -1.81 6.99
N ARG A 160 9.45 -2.81 7.17
CA ARG A 160 9.23 -3.91 8.10
C ARG A 160 9.06 -3.48 9.56
N SER A 161 9.70 -2.39 9.99
CA SER A 161 9.54 -1.87 11.36
C SER A 161 8.18 -1.19 11.52
N HIS A 162 7.77 -0.41 10.51
CA HIS A 162 6.43 0.16 10.45
C HIS A 162 5.36 -0.94 10.45
N ALA A 163 5.60 -2.05 9.76
CA ALA A 163 4.69 -3.20 9.74
C ALA A 163 4.52 -3.82 11.14
N VAL A 164 5.60 -3.96 11.91
CA VAL A 164 5.52 -4.43 13.30
C VAL A 164 4.69 -3.48 14.17
N VAL A 165 4.90 -2.16 14.04
CA VAL A 165 4.12 -1.16 14.79
C VAL A 165 2.64 -1.29 14.47
N ILE A 166 2.26 -1.30 13.19
CA ILE A 166 0.86 -1.45 12.77
C ILE A 166 0.29 -2.80 13.23
N ALA A 167 1.07 -3.88 13.18
CA ALA A 167 0.62 -5.20 13.61
C ALA A 167 0.39 -5.28 15.14
N LEU A 168 1.15 -4.53 15.94
CA LEU A 168 0.89 -4.36 17.38
C LEU A 168 -0.36 -3.51 17.63
N GLU A 169 -0.51 -2.38 16.94
CA GLU A 169 -1.67 -1.48 17.07
C GLU A 169 -2.99 -2.18 16.67
N ARG A 170 -2.94 -3.02 15.63
CA ARG A 170 -4.09 -3.81 15.15
C ARG A 170 -4.29 -5.13 15.92
N GLY A 171 -3.44 -5.44 16.91
CA GLY A 171 -3.59 -6.62 17.78
C GLY A 171 -3.21 -7.98 17.16
N TYR A 172 -2.52 -7.98 16.01
CA TYR A 172 -1.96 -9.19 15.40
C TYR A 172 -0.74 -9.71 16.18
N LEU A 173 0.03 -8.79 16.76
CA LEU A 173 1.15 -9.09 17.65
C LEU A 173 0.78 -8.72 19.08
N ARG A 174 1.35 -9.42 20.05
CA ARG A 174 1.17 -9.19 21.49
C ARG A 174 2.51 -9.17 22.19
#